data_AF-A0A356ATL7-F1
#
_entry.id   AF-A0A356ATL7-F1
#
_cell.length_a   1.000
_cell.length_b   1.000
_cell.length_c   1.000
_cell.angle_alpha   90.00
_cell.angle_beta   90.00
_cell.angle_gamma   90.00
#
_symmetry.space_group_name_H-M   'P 1'
#
loop_
_entity.id
_entity.type
_entity.pdbx_description
1 polymer ?
#
loop_
_entity_poly.entity_id
_entity_poly.type
_entity_poly.pdbx_seq_one_letter_code
_entity_poly.pdbx_strand_id
1 'polypeptide(L)'
;MVEHTLLSMYKGGIFDHIGYGFSRYSTDRKWLVPHFEKMLYDNALLAIAYTECYACTKNELYKNIAEKIFTYVLRDLTSSDGAFYSSEDADSEGMEGKYYVWSYKELFKQFNKNKVEILCNYLGVTKEGNFEGANIINLIHTDLETVNQPEIKKAVEEIRSKLYDERLKRIRPFKDTKVLISWNGMMIAALAIGGRVLHRRDYIVAAKKAAGFILGSMTDQKNRLLNGYKNGINSAVGYLDDYAYIIFGFIELYRSTFDTSYLNKALEFNQTLIDNFWDNQQSGFFFYGNDQENLIIRPKEHYDGATPSGNSIAAMNLLQLYEYTGDHNFKVRAEKLINAFGADINSQPTGHIHFLTAFLTNNQNKSQVIFTGRDKNELLKIRQKLDSNFLPFTTCLVYDGNEAAVETNPHLKDYIPEDRVTAYVCENFTCQQPTHNIDAVFTGLQ
;
A
#
# COMPACT_ATOMS: atom_id res chain seq x y z
N MET A 1 -8.75 -18.25 -4.12
CA MET A 1 -7.30 -18.25 -3.81
C MET A 1 -6.91 -17.05 -2.95
N VAL A 2 -7.05 -15.81 -3.44
CA VAL A 2 -6.69 -14.58 -2.70
C VAL A 2 -7.29 -14.53 -1.28
N GLU A 3 -8.62 -14.67 -1.17
CA GLU A 3 -9.31 -14.67 0.13
C GLU A 3 -8.80 -15.77 1.07
N HIS A 4 -8.55 -16.98 0.55
CA HIS A 4 -8.03 -18.09 1.35
C HIS A 4 -6.64 -17.78 1.92
N THR A 5 -5.74 -17.21 1.10
CA THR A 5 -4.39 -16.83 1.53
C THR A 5 -4.43 -15.73 2.57
N LEU A 6 -5.13 -14.63 2.29
CA LEU A 6 -5.26 -13.51 3.22
C LEU A 6 -5.90 -13.96 4.53
N LEU A 7 -7.01 -14.71 4.47
CA LEU A 7 -7.66 -15.22 5.67
C LEU A 7 -6.76 -16.14 6.49
N SER A 8 -5.98 -17.02 5.84
CA SER A 8 -5.05 -17.90 6.53
C SER A 8 -3.92 -17.13 7.21
N MET A 9 -3.36 -16.11 6.56
CA MET A 9 -2.36 -15.23 7.15
C MET A 9 -2.93 -14.46 8.35
N TYR A 10 -4.12 -13.87 8.23
CA TYR A 10 -4.77 -13.17 9.35
C TYR A 10 -5.05 -14.12 10.52
N LYS A 11 -5.51 -15.35 10.25
CA LYS A 11 -5.79 -16.32 11.31
C LYS A 11 -4.51 -16.84 11.99
N GLY A 12 -3.36 -16.76 11.32
CA GLY A 12 -2.06 -17.16 11.87
C GLY A 12 -1.57 -16.26 13.00
N GLY A 13 -0.44 -16.65 13.58
CA GLY A 13 0.34 -15.83 14.52
C GLY A 13 1.26 -14.83 13.83
N ILE A 14 1.40 -14.90 12.50
CA ILE A 14 2.07 -13.85 11.69
C ILE A 14 1.35 -12.50 11.80
N PHE A 15 0.05 -12.50 12.06
CA PHE A 15 -0.68 -11.30 12.46
C PHE A 15 -0.69 -11.17 13.99
N ASP A 16 -0.23 -10.03 14.52
CA ASP A 16 -0.29 -9.77 15.95
C ASP A 16 -1.73 -9.46 16.38
N HIS A 17 -2.44 -10.45 16.90
CA HIS A 17 -3.83 -10.29 17.34
C HIS A 17 -4.00 -9.35 18.55
N ILE A 18 -2.93 -8.99 19.25
CA ILE A 18 -2.98 -8.14 20.46
C ILE A 18 -2.70 -6.67 20.14
N GLY A 19 -1.64 -6.39 19.38
CA GLY A 19 -1.27 -5.02 19.00
C GLY A 19 -1.24 -4.74 17.50
N TYR A 20 -1.70 -5.66 16.67
CA TYR A 20 -1.83 -5.51 15.22
C TYR A 20 -0.52 -5.38 14.46
N GLY A 21 -0.62 -5.35 13.14
CA GLY A 21 0.50 -5.42 12.22
C GLY A 21 0.95 -6.86 11.97
N PHE A 22 1.51 -7.07 10.80
CA PHE A 22 2.10 -8.34 10.38
C PHE A 22 3.59 -8.37 10.69
N SER A 23 4.05 -9.52 11.16
CA SER A 23 5.45 -9.90 11.17
C SER A 23 5.92 -10.29 9.77
N ARG A 24 7.23 -10.20 9.55
CA ARG A 24 7.88 -10.25 8.24
C ARG A 24 7.62 -11.56 7.48
N TYR A 25 7.75 -12.69 8.16
CA TYR A 25 7.45 -14.00 7.58
C TYR A 25 7.09 -15.00 8.68
N SER A 26 6.58 -16.17 8.28
CA SER A 26 6.36 -17.31 9.18
C SER A 26 7.32 -18.44 8.85
N THR A 27 7.80 -19.14 9.88
CA THR A 27 8.72 -20.28 9.75
C THR A 27 7.97 -21.60 9.55
N ASP A 28 6.64 -21.58 9.54
CA ASP A 28 5.81 -22.76 9.29
C ASP A 28 4.73 -22.55 8.21
N ARG A 29 4.17 -23.66 7.75
CA ARG A 29 3.14 -23.68 6.69
C ARG A 29 1.74 -23.25 7.15
N LYS A 30 1.53 -23.04 8.44
CA LYS A 30 0.25 -22.67 9.05
C LYS A 30 0.15 -21.18 9.35
N TRP A 31 1.22 -20.41 9.09
CA TRP A 31 1.35 -19.01 9.48
C TRP A 31 1.37 -18.82 11.01
N LEU A 32 1.65 -19.86 11.81
CA LEU A 32 1.54 -19.80 13.27
C LEU A 32 2.75 -19.12 13.89
N VAL A 33 3.97 -19.59 13.57
CA VAL A 33 5.20 -19.11 14.18
C VAL A 33 5.80 -17.99 13.32
N PRO A 34 5.75 -16.72 13.74
CA PRO A 34 6.39 -15.63 13.02
C PRO A 34 7.90 -15.58 13.30
N HIS A 35 8.64 -14.99 12.37
CA HIS A 35 9.85 -14.26 12.70
C HIS A 35 9.39 -12.86 13.15
N PHE A 36 9.43 -12.59 14.46
CA PHE A 36 8.58 -11.56 15.10
C PHE A 36 8.83 -10.11 14.64
N GLU A 37 9.92 -9.86 13.90
CA GLU A 37 10.24 -8.60 13.23
C GLU A 37 9.05 -8.10 12.39
N LYS A 38 8.76 -6.80 12.45
CA LYS A 38 7.69 -6.16 11.67
C LYS A 38 8.26 -5.04 10.80
N MET A 39 8.15 -5.21 9.49
CA MET A 39 8.67 -4.25 8.51
C MET A 39 7.57 -3.32 8.00
N LEU A 40 7.94 -2.08 7.68
CA LEU A 40 7.02 -1.10 7.10
C LEU A 40 6.49 -1.56 5.73
N TYR A 41 7.35 -2.10 4.87
CA TYR A 41 6.97 -2.52 3.52
C TYR A 41 5.96 -3.68 3.52
N ASP A 42 6.14 -4.69 4.38
CA ASP A 42 5.21 -5.82 4.50
C ASP A 42 3.81 -5.32 4.89
N ASN A 43 3.77 -4.43 5.88
CA ASN A 43 2.52 -3.84 6.35
C ASN A 43 1.90 -2.90 5.30
N ALA A 44 2.69 -2.19 4.50
CA ALA A 44 2.18 -1.38 3.39
C ALA A 44 1.51 -2.25 2.31
N LEU A 45 2.23 -3.27 1.83
CA LEU A 45 1.77 -4.15 0.75
C LEU A 45 0.56 -4.99 1.18
N LEU A 46 0.57 -5.52 2.41
CA LEU A 46 -0.57 -6.24 2.96
C LEU A 46 -1.78 -5.31 3.15
N ALA A 47 -1.58 -4.08 3.64
CA ALA A 47 -2.69 -3.13 3.77
C ALA A 47 -3.36 -2.82 2.42
N ILE A 48 -2.58 -2.70 1.34
CA ILE A 48 -3.11 -2.57 -0.03
C ILE A 48 -3.93 -3.81 -0.39
N ALA A 49 -3.36 -5.01 -0.25
CA ALA A 49 -4.03 -6.27 -0.62
C ALA A 49 -5.36 -6.48 0.14
N TYR A 50 -5.40 -6.21 1.45
CA TYR A 50 -6.64 -6.29 2.24
C TYR A 50 -7.65 -5.21 1.86
N THR A 51 -7.19 -4.00 1.57
CA THR A 51 -8.07 -2.90 1.13
C THR A 51 -8.71 -3.21 -0.21
N GLU A 52 -7.93 -3.69 -1.18
CA GLU A 52 -8.45 -4.09 -2.50
C GLU A 52 -9.36 -5.31 -2.39
N CYS A 53 -9.02 -6.29 -1.56
CA CYS A 53 -9.88 -7.44 -1.31
C CYS A 53 -11.24 -7.01 -0.72
N TYR A 54 -11.27 -6.02 0.17
CA TYR A 54 -12.52 -5.38 0.60
C TYR A 54 -13.25 -4.68 -0.55
N ALA A 55 -12.54 -3.91 -1.37
CA ALA A 55 -13.15 -3.21 -2.51
C ALA A 55 -13.85 -4.17 -3.48
N CYS A 56 -13.27 -5.36 -3.71
CA CYS A 56 -13.83 -6.43 -4.53
C CYS A 56 -15.02 -7.15 -3.87
N THR A 57 -14.85 -7.59 -2.62
CA THR A 57 -15.78 -8.54 -1.98
C THR A 57 -16.85 -7.87 -1.13
N LYS A 58 -16.61 -6.63 -0.71
CA LYS A 58 -17.36 -5.89 0.33
C LYS A 58 -17.44 -6.61 1.68
N ASN A 59 -16.59 -7.62 1.91
CA ASN A 59 -16.54 -8.31 3.19
C ASN A 59 -15.82 -7.44 4.23
N GLU A 60 -16.58 -6.92 5.20
CA GLU A 60 -16.09 -6.03 6.26
C GLU A 60 -14.92 -6.63 7.07
N LEU A 61 -14.71 -7.95 7.05
CA LEU A 61 -13.53 -8.56 7.66
C LEU A 61 -12.23 -7.98 7.08
N TYR A 62 -12.10 -7.89 5.75
CA TYR A 62 -10.87 -7.40 5.13
C TYR A 62 -10.63 -5.92 5.39
N LYS A 63 -11.69 -5.10 5.42
CA LYS A 63 -11.62 -3.71 5.87
C LYS A 63 -11.11 -3.61 7.30
N ASN A 64 -11.70 -4.39 8.23
CA ASN A 64 -11.27 -4.40 9.62
C ASN A 64 -9.80 -4.81 9.77
N ILE A 65 -9.31 -5.75 8.95
CA ILE A 65 -7.91 -6.16 8.96
C ILE A 65 -7.01 -5.02 8.44
N ALA A 66 -7.35 -4.40 7.31
CA ALA A 66 -6.61 -3.24 6.79
C ALA A 66 -6.52 -2.10 7.82
N GLU A 67 -7.64 -1.76 8.47
CA GLU A 67 -7.67 -0.72 9.52
C GLU A 67 -6.78 -1.08 10.72
N LYS A 68 -6.70 -2.36 11.10
CA LYS A 68 -5.78 -2.82 12.16
C LYS A 68 -4.31 -2.67 11.75
N ILE A 69 -3.97 -2.95 10.49
CA ILE A 69 -2.61 -2.71 9.96
C ILE A 69 -2.28 -1.22 10.02
N PHE A 70 -3.17 -0.35 9.51
CA PHE A 70 -2.97 1.10 9.59
C PHE A 70 -2.89 1.60 11.03
N THR A 71 -3.66 1.02 11.95
CA THR A 71 -3.61 1.37 13.38
C THR A 71 -2.23 1.10 13.97
N TYR A 72 -1.64 -0.07 13.67
CA TYR A 72 -0.27 -0.38 14.06
C TYR A 72 0.72 0.63 13.47
N VAL A 73 0.71 0.84 12.16
CA VAL A 73 1.65 1.77 11.51
C VAL A 73 1.54 3.17 12.08
N LEU A 74 0.32 3.70 12.18
CA LEU A 74 0.07 5.06 12.65
C LEU A 74 0.50 5.25 14.11
N ARG A 75 0.25 4.25 14.96
CA ARG A 75 0.60 4.28 16.40
C ARG A 75 2.09 4.05 16.65
N ASP A 76 2.69 3.12 15.94
CA ASP A 76 3.98 2.54 16.31
C ASP A 76 5.13 2.93 15.37
N LEU A 77 4.87 3.08 14.08
CA LEU A 77 5.92 3.37 13.10
C LEU A 77 5.95 4.84 12.65
N THR A 78 4.98 5.67 13.05
CA THR A 78 5.00 7.10 12.68
C THR A 78 6.00 7.87 13.54
N SER A 79 6.84 8.67 12.89
CA SER A 79 7.74 9.62 13.54
C SER A 79 7.00 10.87 14.02
N SER A 80 7.62 11.66 14.90
CA SER A 80 7.08 12.96 15.30
C SER A 80 6.89 13.93 14.14
N ASP A 81 7.68 13.78 13.08
CA ASP A 81 7.65 14.64 11.89
C ASP A 81 6.66 14.13 10.81
N GLY A 82 6.01 12.99 11.06
CA GLY A 82 4.94 12.44 10.23
C GLY A 82 5.38 11.48 9.13
N ALA A 83 6.68 11.20 8.99
CA ALA A 83 7.18 10.09 8.18
C ALA A 83 7.10 8.75 8.92
N PHE A 84 7.44 7.65 8.26
CA PHE A 84 7.38 6.31 8.85
C PHE A 84 8.77 5.71 9.03
N TYR A 85 9.00 5.16 10.22
CA TYR A 85 10.15 4.36 10.59
C TYR A 85 10.12 2.99 9.90
N SER A 86 11.31 2.44 9.69
CA SER A 86 11.53 1.27 8.85
C SER A 86 10.99 -0.04 9.45
N SER A 87 11.22 -0.31 10.73
CA SER A 87 10.84 -1.59 11.35
C SER A 87 10.80 -1.58 12.88
N GLU A 88 10.22 -2.64 13.44
CA GLU A 88 10.47 -3.12 14.79
C GLU A 88 11.12 -4.50 14.74
N ASP A 89 12.16 -4.69 15.55
CA ASP A 89 12.95 -5.91 15.63
C ASP A 89 12.16 -7.09 16.24
N ALA A 90 12.66 -8.31 16.06
CA ALA A 90 12.07 -9.52 16.62
C ALA A 90 12.46 -9.73 18.11
N ASP A 91 13.64 -9.25 18.49
CA ASP A 91 14.25 -9.51 19.79
C ASP A 91 13.83 -8.49 20.86
N SER A 92 13.50 -9.01 22.04
CA SER A 92 13.42 -8.22 23.26
C SER A 92 14.16 -8.94 24.38
N GLU A 93 15.03 -8.21 25.08
CA GLU A 93 15.88 -8.75 26.13
C GLU A 93 16.76 -9.94 25.66
N GLY A 94 17.21 -9.89 24.40
CA GLY A 94 18.04 -10.93 23.79
C GLY A 94 17.31 -12.26 23.52
N MET A 95 15.98 -12.25 23.54
CA MET A 95 15.14 -13.41 23.21
C MET A 95 14.09 -13.02 22.17
N GLU A 96 14.08 -13.74 21.06
CA GLU A 96 13.12 -13.56 19.98
C GLU A 96 11.69 -13.81 20.47
N GLY A 97 10.76 -12.92 20.12
CA GLY A 97 9.34 -13.13 20.41
C GLY A 97 8.91 -12.94 21.87
N LYS A 98 9.85 -12.77 22.82
CA LYS A 98 9.56 -12.61 24.27
C LYS A 98 8.49 -11.56 24.56
N TYR A 99 8.53 -10.45 23.83
CA TYR A 99 7.54 -9.38 23.95
C TYR A 99 6.12 -9.83 23.60
N TYR A 100 5.97 -10.75 22.64
CA TYR A 100 4.70 -11.09 21.99
C TYR A 100 4.00 -12.32 22.58
N VAL A 101 4.73 -13.26 23.18
CA VAL A 101 4.20 -14.54 23.66
C VAL A 101 3.72 -14.52 25.12
N TRP A 102 2.83 -15.45 25.47
CA TRP A 102 2.19 -15.51 26.81
C TRP A 102 2.23 -16.91 27.40
N SER A 103 2.60 -17.03 28.67
CA SER A 103 2.46 -18.31 29.37
C SER A 103 1.01 -18.55 29.77
N TYR A 104 0.54 -19.81 29.77
CA TYR A 104 -0.81 -20.14 30.25
C TYR A 104 -1.04 -19.65 31.69
N LYS A 105 -0.03 -19.80 32.56
CA LYS A 105 -0.10 -19.38 33.96
C LYS A 105 -0.29 -17.86 34.11
N GLU A 106 0.34 -17.08 33.24
CA GLU A 106 0.18 -15.62 33.20
C GLU A 106 -1.25 -15.25 32.80
N LEU A 107 -1.76 -15.84 31.72
CA LEU A 107 -3.13 -15.62 31.26
C LEU A 107 -4.16 -16.02 32.33
N PHE A 108 -3.99 -17.16 32.98
CA PHE A 108 -4.87 -17.64 34.04
C PHE A 108 -4.90 -16.72 35.27
N LYS A 109 -3.78 -16.05 35.59
CA LYS A 109 -3.74 -15.07 36.69
C LYS A 109 -4.42 -13.75 36.33
N GLN A 110 -4.40 -13.37 35.05
CA GLN A 110 -4.96 -12.10 34.59
C GLN A 110 -6.47 -12.14 34.37
N PHE A 111 -7.03 -13.32 34.09
CA PHE A 111 -8.42 -13.46 33.66
C PHE A 111 -9.19 -14.45 34.53
N ASN A 112 -10.51 -14.22 34.64
CA ASN A 112 -11.41 -15.19 35.27
C ASN A 112 -11.57 -16.44 34.38
N LYS A 113 -12.16 -17.50 34.95
CA LYS A 113 -12.32 -18.80 34.27
C LYS A 113 -12.98 -18.68 32.89
N ASN A 114 -14.05 -17.89 32.76
CA ASN A 114 -14.77 -17.73 31.49
C ASN A 114 -13.90 -17.11 30.40
N LYS A 115 -13.10 -16.08 30.72
CA LYS A 115 -12.19 -15.45 29.74
C LYS A 115 -11.00 -16.34 29.38
N VAL A 116 -10.53 -17.18 30.32
CA VAL A 116 -9.53 -18.22 30.02
C VAL A 116 -10.10 -19.27 29.07
N GLU A 117 -11.36 -19.68 29.25
CA GLU A 117 -12.03 -20.60 28.31
C GLU A 117 -12.13 -19.99 26.90
N ILE A 118 -12.42 -18.70 26.79
CA ILE A 118 -12.41 -17.99 25.49
C ILE A 118 -11.01 -18.00 24.86
N LEU A 119 -9.96 -17.73 25.64
CA LEU A 119 -8.57 -17.80 25.17
C LEU A 119 -8.23 -19.19 24.61
N CYS A 120 -8.64 -20.25 25.31
CA CYS A 120 -8.37 -21.62 24.89
C CYS A 120 -9.20 -22.03 23.65
N ASN A 121 -10.49 -21.71 23.65
CA ASN A 121 -11.41 -22.18 22.61
C ASN A 121 -11.29 -21.39 21.30
N TYR A 122 -10.92 -20.12 21.37
CA TYR A 122 -10.98 -19.21 20.21
C TYR A 122 -9.65 -18.53 19.87
N LEU A 123 -8.70 -18.45 20.80
CA LEU A 123 -7.45 -17.69 20.61
C LEU A 123 -6.19 -18.58 20.61
N GLY A 124 -6.39 -19.89 20.44
CA GLY A 124 -5.31 -20.86 20.22
C GLY A 124 -4.43 -21.11 21.44
N VAL A 125 -4.86 -20.71 22.64
CA VAL A 125 -4.10 -20.89 23.89
C VAL A 125 -4.21 -22.33 24.38
N THR A 126 -3.08 -22.91 24.75
CA THR A 126 -3.00 -24.25 25.36
C THR A 126 -2.22 -24.18 26.69
N LYS A 127 -2.36 -25.21 27.53
CA LYS A 127 -1.63 -25.29 28.80
C LYS A 127 -0.14 -25.51 28.59
N GLU A 128 0.19 -26.32 27.59
CA GLU A 128 1.55 -26.71 27.20
C GLU A 128 2.25 -25.60 26.39
N GLY A 129 1.50 -24.71 25.76
CA GLY A 129 2.01 -23.72 24.83
C GLY A 129 1.95 -24.21 23.37
N ASN A 130 1.84 -23.27 22.44
CA ASN A 130 1.89 -23.52 21.00
C ASN A 130 3.22 -23.06 20.35
N PHE A 131 4.13 -22.50 21.15
CA PHE A 131 5.48 -22.09 20.76
C PHE A 131 6.40 -22.10 21.99
N GLU A 132 7.40 -22.99 22.03
CA GLU A 132 8.44 -23.05 23.08
C GLU A 132 7.93 -22.99 24.54
N GLY A 133 6.80 -23.65 24.84
CA GLY A 133 6.19 -23.62 26.17
C GLY A 133 5.35 -22.37 26.48
N ALA A 134 5.29 -21.42 25.56
CA ALA A 134 4.44 -20.23 25.59
C ALA A 134 3.37 -20.28 24.47
N ASN A 135 2.50 -19.26 24.44
CA ASN A 135 1.42 -19.16 23.47
C ASN A 135 1.55 -17.90 22.62
N ILE A 136 1.53 -18.09 21.31
CA ILE A 136 1.20 -17.10 20.30
C ILE A 136 -0.31 -17.08 20.14
N ILE A 137 -0.92 -15.91 20.36
CA ILE A 137 -2.36 -15.72 20.18
C ILE A 137 -2.69 -15.83 18.69
N ASN A 138 -3.61 -16.71 18.31
CA ASN A 138 -3.96 -16.97 16.91
C ASN A 138 -5.41 -17.47 16.77
N LEU A 139 -5.92 -17.54 15.54
CA LEU A 139 -7.28 -17.95 15.20
C LEU A 139 -7.31 -19.19 14.29
N ILE A 140 -6.22 -19.94 14.13
CA ILE A 140 -6.08 -20.97 13.07
C ILE A 140 -7.22 -21.99 13.10
N HIS A 141 -7.56 -22.48 14.30
CA HIS A 141 -8.62 -23.47 14.52
C HIS A 141 -9.98 -22.86 14.85
N THR A 142 -10.09 -21.54 14.71
CA THR A 142 -11.26 -20.79 15.12
C THR A 142 -12.15 -20.52 13.91
N ASP A 143 -13.44 -20.78 14.08
CA ASP A 143 -14.46 -20.27 13.18
C ASP A 143 -14.72 -18.78 13.47
N LEU A 144 -14.57 -17.94 12.45
CA LEU A 144 -14.71 -16.50 12.59
C LEU A 144 -16.17 -16.06 12.75
N GLU A 145 -17.13 -16.85 12.25
CA GLU A 145 -18.55 -16.54 12.48
C GLU A 145 -18.88 -16.63 13.97
N THR A 146 -18.37 -17.66 14.64
CA THR A 146 -18.49 -17.82 16.09
C THR A 146 -17.85 -16.65 16.85
N VAL A 147 -16.62 -16.24 16.51
CA VAL A 147 -15.96 -15.10 17.19
C VAL A 147 -16.65 -13.77 16.93
N ASN A 148 -17.34 -13.64 15.80
CA ASN A 148 -18.06 -12.42 15.45
C ASN A 148 -19.42 -12.29 16.15
N GLN A 149 -19.88 -13.31 16.89
CA GLN A 149 -21.06 -13.19 17.74
C GLN A 149 -20.86 -12.06 18.77
N PRO A 150 -21.84 -11.17 18.99
CA PRO A 150 -21.65 -9.93 19.75
C PRO A 150 -21.01 -10.13 21.13
N GLU A 151 -21.41 -11.16 21.87
CA GLU A 151 -20.92 -11.47 23.22
C GLU A 151 -19.47 -11.94 23.19
N ILE A 152 -19.13 -12.85 22.27
CA ILE A 152 -17.76 -13.39 22.12
C ILE A 152 -16.84 -12.30 21.59
N LYS A 153 -17.27 -11.54 20.58
CA LYS A 153 -16.51 -10.42 20.01
C LYS A 153 -16.17 -9.39 21.09
N LYS A 154 -17.13 -9.02 21.93
CA LYS A 154 -16.92 -8.10 23.05
C LYS A 154 -15.90 -8.66 24.04
N ALA A 155 -16.04 -9.92 24.44
CA ALA A 155 -15.11 -10.55 25.37
C ALA A 155 -13.68 -10.67 24.79
N VAL A 156 -13.54 -11.01 23.50
CA VAL A 156 -12.24 -11.05 22.80
C VAL A 156 -11.60 -9.67 22.77
N GLU A 157 -12.36 -8.61 22.51
CA GLU A 157 -11.83 -7.24 22.52
C GLU A 157 -11.40 -6.79 23.93
N GLU A 158 -12.16 -7.13 24.98
CA GLU A 158 -11.76 -6.88 26.36
C GLU A 158 -10.49 -7.64 26.75
N ILE A 159 -10.33 -8.88 26.30
CA ILE A 159 -9.12 -9.68 26.50
C ILE A 159 -7.95 -9.02 25.77
N ARG A 160 -8.13 -8.68 24.49
CA ARG A 160 -7.12 -8.02 23.65
C ARG A 160 -6.63 -6.73 24.27
N SER A 161 -7.54 -5.84 24.68
CA SER A 161 -7.18 -4.56 25.30
C SER A 161 -6.38 -4.76 26.57
N LYS A 162 -6.82 -5.65 27.47
CA LYS A 162 -6.08 -5.93 28.71
C LYS A 162 -4.71 -6.53 28.45
N LEU A 163 -4.59 -7.49 27.52
CA LEU A 163 -3.30 -8.05 27.12
C LEU A 163 -2.39 -7.00 26.50
N TYR A 164 -2.94 -6.08 25.70
CA TYR A 164 -2.17 -4.99 25.13
C TYR A 164 -1.60 -4.07 26.22
N ASP A 165 -2.42 -3.69 27.21
CA ASP A 165 -1.98 -2.85 28.35
C ASP A 165 -0.91 -3.54 29.21
N GLU A 166 -1.04 -4.85 29.45
CA GLU A 166 0.01 -5.62 30.13
C GLU A 166 1.28 -5.74 29.27
N ARG A 167 1.15 -5.91 27.95
CA ARG A 167 2.28 -6.01 27.04
C ARG A 167 3.09 -4.72 26.98
N LEU A 168 2.44 -3.56 27.09
CA LEU A 168 3.13 -2.26 27.14
C LEU A 168 4.06 -2.09 28.36
N LYS A 169 3.90 -2.90 29.41
CA LYS A 169 4.79 -2.90 30.58
C LYS A 169 6.06 -3.72 30.37
N ARG A 170 6.13 -4.53 29.31
CA ARG A 170 7.30 -5.33 28.95
C ARG A 170 8.33 -4.47 28.23
N ILE A 171 9.58 -4.91 28.22
CA ILE A 171 10.62 -4.29 27.39
C ILE A 171 10.22 -4.50 25.93
N ARG A 172 10.09 -3.40 25.19
CA ARG A 172 9.70 -3.43 23.78
C ARG A 172 10.90 -3.80 22.90
N PRO A 173 10.69 -4.50 21.77
CA PRO A 173 11.74 -4.69 20.78
C PRO A 173 12.30 -3.36 20.30
N PHE A 174 13.55 -3.39 19.83
CA PHE A 174 14.19 -2.22 19.26
C PHE A 174 13.41 -1.74 18.02
N LYS A 175 13.27 -0.42 17.88
CA LYS A 175 12.63 0.20 16.73
C LYS A 175 13.69 0.87 15.86
N ASP A 176 13.83 0.44 14.61
CA ASP A 176 14.73 1.12 13.69
C ASP A 176 14.08 2.39 13.14
N THR A 177 14.48 3.51 13.71
CA THR A 177 13.99 4.86 13.38
C THR A 177 14.52 5.41 12.06
N LYS A 178 15.23 4.61 11.26
CA LYS A 178 15.58 4.99 9.89
C LYS A 178 14.29 5.20 9.08
N VAL A 179 14.21 6.32 8.37
CA VAL A 179 13.19 6.58 7.37
C VAL A 179 13.79 6.22 6.02
N LEU A 180 13.15 5.30 5.28
CA LEU A 180 13.56 4.88 3.94
C LEU A 180 12.55 5.38 2.93
N ILE A 181 13.02 6.00 1.84
CA ILE A 181 12.14 6.61 0.84
C ILE A 181 11.24 5.56 0.19
N SER A 182 11.81 4.49 -0.35
CA SER A 182 11.03 3.43 -1.02
C SER A 182 9.90 2.89 -0.14
N TRP A 183 10.17 2.60 1.14
CA TRP A 183 9.17 2.04 2.06
C TRP A 183 8.12 3.07 2.47
N ASN A 184 8.51 4.35 2.61
CA ASN A 184 7.55 5.42 2.83
C ASN A 184 6.68 5.65 1.59
N GLY A 185 7.21 5.53 0.37
CA GLY A 185 6.44 5.56 -0.87
C GLY A 185 5.35 4.49 -0.91
N MET A 186 5.68 3.25 -0.52
CA MET A 186 4.70 2.18 -0.37
C MET A 186 3.63 2.52 0.67
N MET A 187 4.01 3.03 1.85
CA MET A 187 3.05 3.33 2.91
C MET A 187 2.17 4.54 2.57
N ILE A 188 2.72 5.55 1.88
CA ILE A 188 1.95 6.68 1.35
C ILE A 188 0.90 6.17 0.37
N ALA A 189 1.28 5.29 -0.56
CA ALA A 189 0.33 4.66 -1.47
C ALA A 189 -0.74 3.87 -0.71
N ALA A 190 -0.34 3.04 0.26
CA ALA A 190 -1.25 2.23 1.06
C ALA A 190 -2.27 3.08 1.83
N LEU A 191 -1.84 4.14 2.50
CA LEU A 191 -2.71 5.06 3.23
C LEU A 191 -3.60 5.89 2.29
N ALA A 192 -3.10 6.28 1.11
CA ALA A 192 -3.90 6.96 0.11
C ALA A 192 -5.00 6.05 -0.44
N ILE A 193 -4.69 4.79 -0.78
CA ILE A 193 -5.64 3.77 -1.23
C ILE A 193 -6.65 3.47 -0.11
N GLY A 194 -6.17 3.17 1.10
CA GLY A 194 -6.99 2.88 2.28
C GLY A 194 -7.92 4.04 2.65
N GLY A 195 -7.41 5.27 2.66
CA GLY A 195 -8.22 6.45 2.98
C GLY A 195 -9.34 6.70 1.99
N ARG A 196 -9.11 6.34 0.73
CA ARG A 196 -10.04 6.48 -0.37
C ARG A 196 -11.12 5.38 -0.35
N VAL A 197 -10.71 4.12 -0.33
CA VAL A 197 -11.62 2.94 -0.37
C VAL A 197 -12.41 2.78 0.94
N LEU A 198 -11.77 3.04 2.10
CA LEU A 198 -12.38 2.85 3.42
C LEU A 198 -13.04 4.13 3.96
N HIS A 199 -13.01 5.22 3.20
CA HIS A 199 -13.52 6.55 3.58
C HIS A 199 -12.88 7.13 4.86
N ARG A 200 -11.58 6.91 5.03
CA ARG A 200 -10.79 7.32 6.20
C ARG A 200 -9.91 8.54 5.88
N ARG A 201 -10.44 9.73 6.14
CA ARG A 201 -9.75 11.01 5.89
C ARG A 201 -8.44 11.14 6.68
N ASP A 202 -8.38 10.57 7.87
CA ASP A 202 -7.19 10.54 8.71
C ASP A 202 -6.02 9.80 8.04
N TYR A 203 -6.28 8.77 7.23
CA TYR A 203 -5.25 8.06 6.47
C TYR A 203 -4.67 8.95 5.37
N ILE A 204 -5.52 9.68 4.64
CA ILE A 204 -5.08 10.65 3.62
C ILE A 204 -4.22 11.75 4.28
N VAL A 205 -4.63 12.25 5.46
CA VAL A 205 -3.85 13.25 6.19
C VAL A 205 -2.46 12.71 6.59
N ALA A 206 -2.37 11.47 7.06
CA ALA A 206 -1.09 10.84 7.38
C ALA A 206 -0.20 10.69 6.14
N ALA A 207 -0.76 10.22 5.02
CA ALA A 207 -0.05 10.12 3.74
C ALA A 207 0.50 11.48 3.27
N LYS A 208 -0.30 12.55 3.39
CA LYS A 208 0.12 13.92 3.05
C LYS A 208 1.27 14.42 3.92
N LYS A 209 1.24 14.13 5.23
CA LYS A 209 2.32 14.52 6.15
C LYS A 209 3.63 13.82 5.78
N ALA A 210 3.59 12.51 5.54
CA ALA A 210 4.77 11.76 5.10
C ALA A 210 5.31 12.28 3.76
N ALA A 211 4.44 12.54 2.78
CA ALA A 211 4.85 13.13 1.50
C ALA A 211 5.48 14.53 1.67
N GLY A 212 4.89 15.37 2.55
CA GLY A 212 5.45 16.67 2.89
C GLY A 212 6.84 16.57 3.53
N PHE A 213 7.04 15.59 4.42
CA PHE A 213 8.36 15.31 5.01
C PHE A 213 9.38 14.91 3.93
N ILE A 214 9.02 14.01 3.01
CA ILE A 214 9.91 13.61 1.91
C ILE A 214 10.30 14.81 1.06
N LEU A 215 9.33 15.61 0.62
CA LEU A 215 9.61 16.81 -0.19
C LEU A 215 10.47 17.83 0.55
N GLY A 216 10.27 18.00 1.86
CA GLY A 216 10.97 19.01 2.65
C GLY A 216 12.32 18.58 3.22
N SER A 217 12.54 17.28 3.44
CA SER A 217 13.71 16.76 4.17
C SER A 217 14.49 15.68 3.44
N MET A 218 13.89 15.02 2.45
CA MET A 218 14.51 13.91 1.71
C MET A 218 14.57 14.15 0.19
N THR A 219 14.32 15.39 -0.24
CA THR A 219 14.56 15.86 -1.61
C THR A 219 15.60 16.98 -1.56
N ASP A 220 16.66 16.86 -2.33
CA ASP A 220 17.71 17.86 -2.38
C ASP A 220 17.35 19.08 -3.26
N GLN A 221 18.22 20.08 -3.30
CA GLN A 221 18.03 21.30 -4.09
C GLN A 221 18.00 21.07 -5.62
N LYS A 222 18.46 19.91 -6.09
CA LYS A 222 18.45 19.48 -7.49
C LYS A 222 17.28 18.55 -7.81
N ASN A 223 16.29 18.45 -6.91
CA ASN A 223 15.15 17.55 -7.03
C ASN A 223 15.52 16.05 -7.02
N ARG A 224 16.66 15.69 -6.42
CA ARG A 224 17.07 14.30 -6.22
C ARG A 224 16.53 13.77 -4.90
N LEU A 225 16.00 12.55 -4.93
CA LEU A 225 15.58 11.84 -3.73
C LEU A 225 16.80 11.35 -2.95
N LEU A 226 16.72 11.31 -1.62
CA LEU A 226 17.78 10.84 -0.73
C LEU A 226 17.34 9.55 -0.03
N ASN A 227 18.01 8.43 -0.28
CA ASN A 227 17.56 7.06 0.05
C ASN A 227 17.00 6.89 1.48
N GLY A 228 17.62 7.54 2.46
CA GLY A 228 17.20 7.42 3.84
C GLY A 228 17.63 8.57 4.73
N TYR A 229 16.93 8.71 5.85
CA TYR A 229 17.08 9.77 6.83
C TYR A 229 17.09 9.18 8.25
N LYS A 230 18.01 9.64 9.10
CA LYS A 230 18.05 9.28 10.52
C LYS A 230 18.67 10.42 11.33
N ASN A 231 17.96 10.89 12.36
CA ASN A 231 18.44 11.92 13.30
C ASN A 231 18.99 13.19 12.63
N GLY A 232 18.26 13.76 11.66
CA GLY A 232 18.70 14.97 10.94
C GLY A 232 19.70 14.74 9.81
N ILE A 233 20.16 13.50 9.62
CA ILE A 233 21.18 13.16 8.63
C ILE A 233 20.55 12.37 7.49
N ASN A 234 20.68 12.90 6.28
CA ASN A 234 20.39 12.19 5.04
C ASN A 234 21.56 11.27 4.64
N SER A 235 21.22 10.16 4.00
CA SER A 235 22.18 9.18 3.47
C SER A 235 22.48 9.43 1.99
N ALA A 236 22.64 8.37 1.19
CA ALA A 236 23.01 8.45 -0.22
C ALA A 236 21.87 9.01 -1.09
N VAL A 237 22.21 9.35 -2.34
CA VAL A 237 21.22 9.66 -3.39
C VAL A 237 20.36 8.40 -3.65
N GLY A 238 19.09 8.61 -3.97
CA GLY A 238 18.10 7.55 -4.14
C GLY A 238 18.40 6.62 -5.31
N TYR A 239 17.93 5.39 -5.16
CA TYR A 239 18.00 4.32 -6.16
C TYR A 239 16.70 4.23 -6.96
N LEU A 240 16.66 3.35 -7.96
CA LEU A 240 15.47 3.08 -8.77
C LEU A 240 14.21 2.90 -7.92
N ASP A 241 14.28 2.07 -6.88
CA ASP A 241 13.14 1.75 -6.01
C ASP A 241 12.62 2.99 -5.27
N ASP A 242 13.51 3.89 -4.84
CA ASP A 242 13.12 5.11 -4.15
C ASP A 242 12.25 5.98 -5.06
N TYR A 243 12.64 6.12 -6.33
CA TYR A 243 11.84 6.82 -7.33
C TYR A 243 10.55 6.09 -7.66
N ALA A 244 10.61 4.79 -7.95
CA ALA A 244 9.46 4.00 -8.37
C ALA A 244 8.34 4.03 -7.32
N TYR A 245 8.67 3.84 -6.04
CA TYR A 245 7.66 3.83 -4.99
C TYR A 245 7.17 5.21 -4.57
N ILE A 246 7.99 6.26 -4.68
CA ILE A 246 7.52 7.63 -4.46
C ILE A 246 6.58 8.07 -5.57
N ILE A 247 6.91 7.81 -6.83
CA ILE A 247 6.03 8.10 -7.95
C ILE A 247 4.69 7.38 -7.75
N PHE A 248 4.70 6.10 -7.34
CA PHE A 248 3.49 5.35 -7.02
C PHE A 248 2.68 6.01 -5.90
N GLY A 249 3.32 6.37 -4.78
CA GLY A 249 2.65 7.04 -3.66
C GLY A 249 2.05 8.40 -4.03
N PHE A 250 2.73 9.18 -4.88
CA PHE A 250 2.25 10.48 -5.34
C PHE A 250 1.11 10.37 -6.35
N ILE A 251 1.14 9.38 -7.24
CA ILE A 251 -0.01 9.04 -8.10
C ILE A 251 -1.21 8.68 -7.23
N GLU A 252 -1.03 7.84 -6.21
CA GLU A 252 -2.14 7.47 -5.31
C GLU A 252 -2.64 8.66 -4.47
N LEU A 253 -1.76 9.56 -4.03
CA LEU A 253 -2.16 10.81 -3.37
C LEU A 253 -2.97 11.70 -4.30
N TYR A 254 -2.57 11.85 -5.57
CA TYR A 254 -3.37 12.53 -6.57
C TYR A 254 -4.74 11.83 -6.72
N ARG A 255 -4.77 10.50 -6.86
CA ARG A 255 -6.01 9.72 -6.95
C ARG A 255 -6.90 9.82 -5.71
N SER A 256 -6.36 10.16 -4.55
CA SER A 256 -7.12 10.33 -3.30
C SER A 256 -7.46 11.78 -2.96
N THR A 257 -6.80 12.76 -3.59
CA THR A 257 -6.98 14.19 -3.28
C THR A 257 -7.42 15.05 -4.47
N PHE A 258 -7.08 14.66 -5.70
CA PHE A 258 -7.14 15.46 -6.94
C PHE A 258 -6.33 16.76 -6.86
N ASP A 259 -5.37 16.81 -5.94
CA ASP A 259 -4.41 17.90 -5.87
C ASP A 259 -3.32 17.65 -6.92
N THR A 260 -3.36 18.42 -8.01
CA THR A 260 -2.46 18.27 -9.16
C THR A 260 -0.99 18.47 -8.80
N SER A 261 -0.69 19.09 -7.66
CA SER A 261 0.70 19.21 -7.18
C SER A 261 1.36 17.84 -6.97
N TYR A 262 0.61 16.82 -6.53
CA TYR A 262 1.15 15.47 -6.37
C TYR A 262 1.43 14.79 -7.72
N LEU A 263 0.53 14.95 -8.71
CA LEU A 263 0.74 14.40 -10.04
C LEU A 263 1.92 15.10 -10.75
N ASN A 264 2.04 16.42 -10.61
CA ASN A 264 3.17 17.17 -11.14
C ASN A 264 4.49 16.73 -10.51
N LYS A 265 4.53 16.49 -9.20
CA LYS A 265 5.73 15.92 -8.56
C LYS A 265 6.03 14.48 -9.00
N ALA A 266 5.01 13.66 -9.23
CA ALA A 266 5.20 12.33 -9.83
C ALA A 266 5.84 12.43 -11.23
N LEU A 267 5.40 13.40 -12.06
CA LEU A 267 5.97 13.66 -13.38
C LEU A 267 7.43 14.14 -13.30
N GLU A 268 7.74 15.09 -12.41
CA GLU A 268 9.11 15.57 -12.20
C GLU A 268 10.08 14.47 -11.74
N PHE A 269 9.65 13.64 -10.78
CA PHE A 269 10.45 12.51 -10.32
C PHE A 269 10.58 11.44 -11.39
N ASN A 270 9.54 11.19 -12.18
CA ASN A 270 9.61 10.26 -13.30
C ASN A 270 10.56 10.76 -14.41
N GLN A 271 10.59 12.07 -14.68
CA GLN A 271 11.55 12.65 -15.61
C GLN A 271 12.98 12.45 -15.10
N THR A 272 13.22 12.74 -13.82
CA THR A 272 14.51 12.48 -13.14
C THR A 272 14.91 10.99 -13.22
N LEU A 273 13.94 10.08 -13.07
CA LEU A 273 14.16 8.65 -13.19
C LEU A 273 14.58 8.26 -14.62
N ILE A 274 13.91 8.80 -15.64
CA ILE A 274 14.26 8.58 -17.04
C ILE A 274 15.66 9.10 -17.35
N ASP A 275 15.97 10.32 -16.96
CA ASP A 275 17.22 10.99 -17.35
C ASP A 275 18.46 10.31 -16.76
N ASN A 276 18.36 9.78 -15.54
CA ASN A 276 19.52 9.24 -14.82
C ASN A 276 19.62 7.71 -14.86
N PHE A 277 18.50 7.00 -15.01
CA PHE A 277 18.46 5.55 -14.82
C PHE A 277 18.10 4.76 -16.09
N TRP A 278 17.46 5.36 -17.10
CA TRP A 278 17.04 4.63 -18.30
C TRP A 278 18.23 4.18 -19.16
N ASP A 279 18.22 2.92 -19.59
CA ASP A 279 19.17 2.40 -20.57
C ASP A 279 18.68 2.63 -22.00
N ASN A 280 19.29 3.58 -22.70
CA ASN A 280 18.97 3.88 -24.10
C ASN A 280 19.37 2.77 -25.09
N GLN A 281 20.25 1.83 -24.70
CA GLN A 281 20.71 0.74 -25.58
C GLN A 281 19.82 -0.49 -25.46
N GLN A 282 19.47 -0.92 -24.25
CA GLN A 282 18.74 -2.18 -24.02
C GLN A 282 17.37 -1.98 -23.38
N SER A 283 16.92 -0.74 -23.15
CA SER A 283 15.73 -0.42 -22.35
C SER A 283 15.83 -0.93 -20.90
N GLY A 284 14.90 -0.55 -20.04
CA GLY A 284 14.99 -0.86 -18.62
C GLY A 284 15.74 0.20 -17.82
N PHE A 285 15.46 0.26 -16.53
CA PHE A 285 16.13 1.17 -15.61
C PHE A 285 17.25 0.44 -14.86
N PHE A 286 18.41 1.07 -14.79
CA PHE A 286 19.49 0.68 -13.90
C PHE A 286 19.09 0.91 -12.45
N PHE A 287 19.66 0.14 -11.53
CA PHE A 287 19.40 0.25 -10.10
C PHE A 287 19.86 1.61 -9.52
N TYR A 288 21.00 2.13 -9.99
CA TYR A 288 21.54 3.42 -9.57
C TYR A 288 21.80 4.34 -10.77
N GLY A 289 21.75 5.66 -10.51
CA GLY A 289 21.83 6.70 -11.54
C GLY A 289 23.22 6.83 -12.19
N ASN A 290 23.28 7.44 -13.37
CA ASN A 290 24.53 7.75 -14.07
C ASN A 290 25.33 8.90 -13.40
N ASP A 291 24.70 9.59 -12.46
CA ASP A 291 25.20 10.69 -11.65
C ASP A 291 25.80 10.21 -10.31
N GLN A 292 25.76 8.91 -10.04
CA GLN A 292 26.34 8.28 -8.85
C GLN A 292 27.72 7.66 -9.14
N GLU A 293 28.36 7.11 -8.10
CA GLU A 293 29.67 6.45 -8.25
C GLU A 293 29.61 5.35 -9.33
N ASN A 294 30.54 5.42 -10.27
CA ASN A 294 30.55 4.51 -11.41
C ASN A 294 31.23 3.19 -11.01
N LEU A 295 30.44 2.25 -10.49
CA LEU A 295 30.91 0.88 -10.22
C LEU A 295 31.09 0.09 -11.54
N ILE A 296 31.75 -1.07 -11.45
CA ILE A 296 32.07 -1.93 -12.59
C ILE A 296 30.80 -2.36 -13.37
N ILE A 297 29.69 -2.59 -12.66
CA ILE A 297 28.42 -3.01 -13.25
C ILE A 297 27.28 -2.14 -12.77
N ARG A 298 26.41 -1.71 -13.69
CA ARG A 298 25.10 -1.11 -13.39
C ARG A 298 24.03 -2.17 -13.61
N PRO A 299 23.57 -2.90 -12.57
CA PRO A 299 22.56 -3.93 -12.74
C PRO A 299 21.18 -3.31 -12.99
N LYS A 300 20.27 -4.09 -13.55
CA LYS A 300 18.85 -3.78 -13.65
C LYS A 300 18.06 -4.79 -12.82
N GLU A 301 17.54 -4.35 -11.68
CA GLU A 301 16.75 -5.20 -10.82
C GLU A 301 15.32 -5.32 -11.37
N HIS A 302 14.91 -6.55 -11.68
CA HIS A 302 13.63 -6.85 -12.31
C HIS A 302 12.86 -7.97 -11.59
N TYR A 303 13.55 -8.74 -10.75
CA TYR A 303 12.98 -9.81 -9.94
C TYR A 303 12.20 -9.26 -8.74
N ASP A 304 10.94 -9.67 -8.59
CA ASP A 304 10.12 -9.36 -7.42
C ASP A 304 10.57 -10.26 -6.25
N GLY A 305 11.29 -9.67 -5.30
CA GLY A 305 11.77 -10.32 -4.09
C GLY A 305 10.78 -10.22 -2.92
N ALA A 306 11.25 -9.77 -1.76
CA ALA A 306 10.37 -9.42 -0.64
C ALA A 306 9.44 -8.24 -1.00
N THR A 307 9.88 -7.39 -1.92
CA THR A 307 9.10 -6.31 -2.52
C THR A 307 9.13 -6.45 -4.03
N PRO A 308 8.13 -5.91 -4.74
CA PRO A 308 8.20 -5.76 -6.19
C PRO A 308 9.46 -5.01 -6.62
N SER A 309 10.01 -5.35 -7.79
CA SER A 309 11.18 -4.64 -8.30
C SER A 309 10.83 -3.19 -8.71
N GLY A 310 11.78 -2.27 -8.56
CA GLY A 310 11.57 -0.90 -9.02
C GLY A 310 11.27 -0.79 -10.51
N ASN A 311 11.79 -1.70 -11.36
CA ASN A 311 11.43 -1.74 -12.77
C ASN A 311 9.97 -2.17 -12.99
N SER A 312 9.45 -3.15 -12.24
CA SER A 312 8.05 -3.59 -12.39
C SER A 312 7.06 -2.53 -11.92
N ILE A 313 7.38 -1.83 -10.83
CA ILE A 313 6.61 -0.67 -10.35
C ILE A 313 6.70 0.50 -11.33
N ALA A 314 7.88 0.80 -11.87
CA ALA A 314 8.05 1.86 -12.87
C ALA A 314 7.23 1.58 -14.14
N ALA A 315 7.11 0.33 -14.58
CA ALA A 315 6.25 -0.04 -15.70
C ALA A 315 4.78 0.33 -15.44
N MET A 316 4.27 0.00 -14.24
CA MET A 316 2.91 0.38 -13.86
C MET A 316 2.75 1.90 -13.75
N ASN A 317 3.71 2.60 -13.15
CA ASN A 317 3.68 4.06 -13.03
C ASN A 317 3.63 4.74 -14.39
N LEU A 318 4.43 4.30 -15.37
CA LEU A 318 4.41 4.82 -16.73
C LEU A 318 3.03 4.63 -17.37
N LEU A 319 2.39 3.47 -17.19
CA LEU A 319 1.03 3.25 -17.67
C LEU A 319 0.02 4.18 -16.98
N GLN A 320 0.13 4.39 -15.67
CA GLN A 320 -0.77 5.31 -14.94
C GLN A 320 -0.56 6.77 -15.37
N LEU A 321 0.69 7.22 -15.49
CA LEU A 321 1.01 8.57 -15.96
C LEU A 321 0.48 8.80 -17.38
N TYR A 322 0.54 7.79 -18.25
CA TYR A 322 -0.12 7.83 -19.55
C TYR A 322 -1.63 8.09 -19.43
N GLU A 323 -2.34 7.33 -18.59
CA GLU A 323 -3.79 7.50 -18.41
C GLU A 323 -4.16 8.89 -17.86
N TYR A 324 -3.30 9.49 -17.04
CA TYR A 324 -3.57 10.78 -16.41
C TYR A 324 -3.16 11.99 -17.26
N THR A 325 -2.20 11.85 -18.17
CA THR A 325 -1.66 12.98 -18.96
C THR A 325 -2.00 12.90 -20.44
N GLY A 326 -2.30 11.71 -20.96
CA GLY A 326 -2.43 11.45 -22.40
C GLY A 326 -1.09 11.37 -23.15
N ASP A 327 0.06 11.53 -22.48
CA ASP A 327 1.37 11.48 -23.15
C ASP A 327 1.75 10.04 -23.54
N HIS A 328 1.55 9.73 -24.82
CA HIS A 328 1.86 8.44 -25.43
C HIS A 328 3.32 7.98 -25.23
N ASN A 329 4.27 8.88 -24.97
CA ASN A 329 5.66 8.50 -24.69
C ASN A 329 5.76 7.61 -23.45
N PHE A 330 4.90 7.80 -22.45
CA PHE A 330 4.89 6.95 -21.26
C PHE A 330 4.44 5.52 -21.61
N LYS A 331 3.38 5.36 -22.40
CA LYS A 331 2.92 4.04 -22.86
C LYS A 331 3.99 3.32 -23.67
N VAL A 332 4.59 4.00 -24.66
CA VAL A 332 5.67 3.42 -25.49
C VAL A 332 6.85 2.98 -24.62
N ARG A 333 7.20 3.76 -23.59
CA ARG A 333 8.29 3.40 -22.67
C ARG A 333 7.94 2.22 -21.77
N ALA A 334 6.70 2.15 -21.28
CA ALA A 334 6.20 1.00 -20.52
C ALA A 334 6.26 -0.29 -21.34
N GLU A 335 5.85 -0.23 -22.62
CA GLU A 335 5.94 -1.37 -23.55
C GLU A 335 7.38 -1.82 -23.78
N LYS A 336 8.30 -0.88 -24.02
CA LYS A 336 9.74 -1.19 -24.12
C LYS A 336 10.29 -1.83 -22.85
N LEU A 337 9.88 -1.33 -21.69
CA LEU A 337 10.31 -1.83 -20.39
C LEU A 337 9.82 -3.27 -20.13
N ILE A 338 8.54 -3.56 -20.40
CA ILE A 338 7.99 -4.92 -20.30
C ILE A 338 8.70 -5.87 -21.27
N ASN A 339 8.93 -5.42 -22.51
CA ASN A 339 9.61 -6.23 -23.52
C ASN A 339 11.08 -6.51 -23.18
N ALA A 340 11.78 -5.55 -22.52
CA ALA A 340 13.19 -5.69 -22.15
C ALA A 340 13.44 -6.90 -21.24
N PHE A 341 12.49 -7.22 -20.35
CA PHE A 341 12.55 -8.35 -19.43
C PHE A 341 11.65 -9.52 -19.86
N GLY A 342 11.11 -9.50 -21.09
CA GLY A 342 10.14 -10.48 -21.56
C GLY A 342 10.66 -11.92 -21.53
N ALA A 343 11.97 -12.13 -21.79
CA ALA A 343 12.58 -13.46 -21.70
C ALA A 343 12.59 -13.99 -20.26
N ASP A 344 12.97 -13.16 -19.29
CA ASP A 344 13.03 -13.51 -17.87
C ASP A 344 11.63 -13.69 -17.27
N ILE A 345 10.68 -12.84 -17.66
CA ILE A 345 9.27 -12.98 -17.28
C ILE A 345 8.71 -14.33 -17.75
N ASN A 346 9.00 -14.75 -18.99
CA ASN A 346 8.53 -16.03 -19.52
C ASN A 346 9.23 -17.23 -18.88
N SER A 347 10.51 -17.10 -18.51
CA SER A 347 11.26 -18.20 -17.89
C SER A 347 10.89 -18.39 -16.41
N GLN A 348 10.57 -17.32 -15.70
CA GLN A 348 10.17 -17.35 -14.29
C GLN A 348 9.00 -16.38 -13.98
N PRO A 349 7.75 -16.69 -14.39
CA PRO A 349 6.61 -15.79 -14.22
C PRO A 349 6.31 -15.43 -12.76
N THR A 350 6.48 -16.37 -11.83
CA THR A 350 6.20 -16.15 -10.40
C THR A 350 7.19 -15.20 -9.71
N GLY A 351 8.36 -14.97 -10.31
CA GLY A 351 9.34 -13.97 -9.86
C GLY A 351 9.10 -12.58 -10.45
N HIS A 352 8.06 -12.40 -11.26
CA HIS A 352 7.81 -11.17 -12.03
C HIS A 352 6.32 -10.80 -12.05
N ILE A 353 5.61 -11.07 -10.95
CA ILE A 353 4.15 -10.92 -10.87
C ILE A 353 3.73 -9.47 -11.14
N HIS A 354 4.48 -8.48 -10.67
CA HIS A 354 4.13 -7.06 -10.91
C HIS A 354 4.34 -6.64 -12.36
N PHE A 355 5.31 -7.22 -13.06
CA PHE A 355 5.43 -7.06 -14.52
C PHE A 355 4.25 -7.71 -15.25
N LEU A 356 3.79 -8.88 -14.82
CA LEU A 356 2.60 -9.52 -15.38
C LEU A 356 1.35 -8.66 -15.14
N THR A 357 1.22 -8.01 -13.98
CA THR A 357 0.15 -7.04 -13.73
C THR A 357 0.26 -5.84 -14.67
N ALA A 358 1.46 -5.27 -14.89
CA ALA A 358 1.66 -4.18 -15.84
C ALA A 358 1.35 -4.61 -17.29
N PHE A 359 1.78 -5.82 -17.69
CA PHE A 359 1.45 -6.40 -18.99
C PHE A 359 -0.05 -6.59 -19.16
N LEU A 360 -0.74 -7.15 -18.16
CA LEU A 360 -2.19 -7.30 -18.17
C LEU A 360 -2.86 -5.93 -18.33
N THR A 361 -2.51 -4.95 -17.50
CA THR A 361 -3.03 -3.58 -17.60
C THR A 361 -2.80 -2.98 -18.98
N ASN A 362 -1.64 -3.18 -19.61
CA ASN A 362 -1.38 -2.63 -20.94
C ASN A 362 -2.21 -3.28 -22.06
N ASN A 363 -2.62 -4.54 -21.90
CA ASN A 363 -3.29 -5.32 -22.94
C ASN A 363 -4.80 -5.50 -22.71
N GLN A 364 -5.34 -5.05 -21.58
CA GLN A 364 -6.79 -5.02 -21.34
C GLN A 364 -7.43 -3.78 -21.97
N ASN A 365 -8.71 -3.90 -22.33
CA ASN A 365 -9.51 -2.73 -22.70
C ASN A 365 -9.64 -1.81 -21.48
N LYS A 366 -9.23 -0.57 -21.63
CA LYS A 366 -9.31 0.44 -20.58
C LYS A 366 -10.48 1.37 -20.83
N SER A 367 -11.16 1.72 -19.75
CA SER A 367 -12.17 2.77 -19.73
C SER A 367 -11.58 4.00 -19.07
N GLN A 368 -11.71 5.16 -19.72
CA GLN A 368 -11.47 6.44 -19.10
C GLN A 368 -12.81 7.12 -18.88
N VAL A 369 -13.10 7.52 -17.64
CA VAL A 369 -14.34 8.22 -17.30
C VAL A 369 -13.99 9.60 -16.80
N ILE A 370 -14.52 10.62 -17.47
CA ILE A 370 -14.28 12.03 -17.13
C ILE A 370 -15.58 12.60 -16.59
N PHE A 371 -15.54 13.06 -15.34
CA PHE A 371 -16.65 13.78 -14.71
C PHE A 371 -16.33 15.26 -14.70
N THR A 372 -17.17 16.07 -15.37
CA THR A 372 -17.04 17.52 -15.39
C THR A 372 -18.21 18.21 -14.70
N GLY A 373 -17.95 19.32 -14.03
CA GLY A 373 -18.99 20.10 -13.37
C GLY A 373 -18.40 21.24 -12.53
N ARG A 374 -19.16 22.31 -12.32
CA ARG A 374 -18.68 23.47 -11.54
C ARG A 374 -18.73 23.24 -10.03
N ASP A 375 -19.60 22.36 -9.53
CA ASP A 375 -19.66 22.02 -8.11
C ASP A 375 -18.62 20.96 -7.74
N LYS A 376 -17.51 21.42 -7.18
CA LYS A 376 -16.44 20.57 -6.66
C LYS A 376 -16.93 19.57 -5.60
N ASN A 377 -17.90 19.93 -4.77
CA ASN A 377 -18.41 19.02 -3.73
C ASN A 377 -19.22 17.87 -4.33
N GLU A 378 -19.99 18.13 -5.39
CA GLU A 378 -20.72 17.10 -6.13
C GLU A 378 -19.74 16.12 -6.80
N LEU A 379 -18.71 16.65 -7.47
CA LEU A 379 -17.65 15.85 -8.07
C LEU A 379 -16.90 14.98 -7.04
N LEU A 380 -16.64 15.52 -5.83
CA LEU A 380 -16.03 14.75 -4.74
C LEU A 380 -16.93 13.61 -4.21
N LYS A 381 -18.26 13.76 -4.26
CA LYS A 381 -19.19 12.68 -3.88
C LYS A 381 -19.21 11.57 -4.92
N ILE A 382 -19.23 11.92 -6.20
CA ILE A 382 -19.18 10.96 -7.31
C ILE A 382 -17.89 10.16 -7.25
N ARG A 383 -16.77 10.85 -7.01
CA ARG A 383 -15.48 10.24 -6.73
C ARG A 383 -15.56 9.19 -5.62
N GLN A 384 -16.07 9.57 -4.43
CA GLN A 384 -16.13 8.65 -3.30
C GLN A 384 -16.87 7.36 -3.66
N LYS A 385 -17.91 7.45 -4.48
CA LYS A 385 -18.66 6.29 -4.96
C LYS A 385 -17.87 5.43 -5.97
N LEU A 386 -17.03 6.02 -6.82
CA LEU A 386 -16.13 5.28 -7.71
C LEU A 386 -15.10 4.50 -6.90
N ASP A 387 -14.47 5.21 -5.97
CA ASP A 387 -13.29 4.67 -5.31
C ASP A 387 -13.58 3.57 -4.28
N SER A 388 -14.84 3.43 -3.85
CA SER A 388 -15.26 2.28 -3.04
C SER A 388 -15.19 0.96 -3.82
N ASN A 389 -15.12 1.00 -5.16
CA ASN A 389 -15.15 -0.18 -6.03
C ASN A 389 -13.77 -0.52 -6.58
N PHE A 390 -13.53 -1.81 -6.78
CA PHE A 390 -12.32 -2.28 -7.44
C PHE A 390 -12.48 -2.23 -8.96
N LEU A 391 -11.95 -1.17 -9.58
CA LEU A 391 -12.01 -0.92 -11.02
C LEU A 391 -10.59 -0.83 -11.60
N PRO A 392 -9.87 -1.97 -11.76
CA PRO A 392 -8.44 -1.98 -12.08
C PRO A 392 -8.11 -1.49 -13.50
N PHE A 393 -9.09 -1.48 -14.41
CA PHE A 393 -8.93 -1.04 -15.81
C PHE A 393 -9.70 0.25 -16.11
N THR A 394 -10.10 0.98 -15.08
CA THR A 394 -10.84 2.24 -15.22
C THR A 394 -10.08 3.40 -14.61
N THR A 395 -9.72 4.38 -15.44
CA THR A 395 -9.17 5.65 -14.97
C THR A 395 -10.28 6.68 -14.87
N CYS A 396 -10.42 7.28 -13.69
CA CYS A 396 -11.40 8.34 -13.46
C CYS A 396 -10.69 9.69 -13.35
N LEU A 397 -11.14 10.66 -14.15
CA LEU A 397 -10.70 12.05 -14.12
C LEU A 397 -11.86 12.92 -13.65
N VAL A 398 -11.54 13.91 -12.83
CA VAL A 398 -12.50 14.91 -12.34
C VAL A 398 -11.99 16.27 -12.77
N TYR A 399 -12.84 17.05 -13.44
CA TYR A 399 -12.47 18.35 -13.97
C TYR A 399 -13.53 19.42 -13.65
N ASP A 400 -13.12 20.39 -12.83
CA ASP A 400 -13.95 21.51 -12.39
C ASP A 400 -13.73 22.79 -13.19
N GLY A 401 -12.93 22.75 -14.26
CA GLY A 401 -12.54 23.92 -15.05
C GLY A 401 -11.20 24.55 -14.68
N ASN A 402 -10.49 24.00 -13.69
CA ASN A 402 -9.21 24.54 -13.24
C ASN A 402 -8.10 24.41 -14.30
N GLU A 403 -7.49 25.53 -14.67
CA GLU A 403 -6.39 25.59 -15.65
C GLU A 403 -5.18 24.71 -15.27
N ALA A 404 -4.84 24.60 -13.99
CA ALA A 404 -3.72 23.76 -13.54
C ALA A 404 -3.92 22.25 -13.88
N ALA A 405 -5.18 21.80 -13.95
CA ALA A 405 -5.48 20.44 -14.40
C ALA A 405 -5.27 20.29 -15.91
N VAL A 406 -5.55 21.33 -16.70
CA VAL A 406 -5.32 21.36 -18.15
C VAL A 406 -3.83 21.41 -18.47
N GLU A 407 -3.02 22.11 -17.69
CA GLU A 407 -1.55 22.08 -17.84
C GLU A 407 -1.00 20.67 -17.67
N THR A 408 -1.58 19.90 -16.73
CA THR A 408 -1.15 18.53 -16.44
C THR A 408 -1.71 17.52 -17.45
N ASN A 409 -2.96 17.72 -17.89
CA ASN A 409 -3.63 16.92 -18.91
C ASN A 409 -4.29 17.85 -19.94
N PRO A 410 -3.60 18.13 -21.06
CA PRO A 410 -4.10 19.05 -22.08
C PRO A 410 -5.41 18.62 -22.75
N HIS A 411 -5.79 17.35 -22.68
CA HIS A 411 -7.07 16.87 -23.22
C HIS A 411 -8.28 17.36 -22.43
N LEU A 412 -8.10 17.78 -21.17
CA LEU A 412 -9.20 18.30 -20.36
C LEU A 412 -9.83 19.58 -20.93
N LYS A 413 -9.10 20.33 -21.77
CA LYS A 413 -9.60 21.55 -22.43
C LYS A 413 -10.81 21.31 -23.35
N ASP A 414 -10.98 20.08 -23.83
CA ASP A 414 -12.04 19.71 -24.78
C ASP A 414 -13.38 19.44 -24.04
N TYR A 415 -13.36 19.41 -22.71
CA TYR A 415 -14.54 19.18 -21.88
C TYR A 415 -14.97 20.46 -21.18
N ILE A 416 -16.22 20.85 -21.33
CA ILE A 416 -16.74 22.09 -20.74
C ILE A 416 -17.44 21.76 -19.41
N PRO A 417 -17.00 22.33 -18.26
CA PRO A 417 -17.70 22.16 -16.99
C PRO A 417 -19.01 22.96 -16.97
N GLU A 418 -20.11 22.23 -16.80
CA GLU A 418 -21.47 22.78 -16.70
C GLU A 418 -21.94 22.86 -15.23
N ASP A 419 -23.13 23.42 -15.01
CA ASP A 419 -23.70 23.52 -13.66
C ASP A 419 -24.12 22.15 -13.10
N ARG A 420 -24.52 21.22 -13.99
CA ARG A 420 -24.82 19.82 -13.63
C ARG A 420 -23.62 18.96 -13.99
N VAL A 421 -23.33 17.94 -13.16
CA VAL A 421 -22.26 16.99 -13.50
C VAL A 421 -22.60 16.23 -14.79
N THR A 422 -21.60 16.17 -15.67
CA THR A 422 -21.64 15.45 -16.93
C THR A 422 -20.53 14.41 -16.93
N ALA A 423 -20.87 13.18 -17.29
CA ALA A 423 -19.93 12.07 -17.42
C ALA A 423 -19.67 11.76 -18.89
N TYR A 424 -18.39 11.60 -19.23
CA TYR A 424 -17.91 11.14 -20.53
C TYR A 424 -17.22 9.80 -20.32
N VAL A 425 -17.77 8.74 -20.91
CA VAL A 425 -17.19 7.40 -20.85
C VAL A 425 -16.48 7.14 -22.17
N CYS A 426 -15.17 7.01 -22.10
CA CYS A 426 -14.30 6.83 -23.25
C CYS A 426 -13.62 5.46 -23.19
N GLU A 427 -13.78 4.69 -24.26
CA GLU A 427 -13.14 3.39 -24.44
C GLU A 427 -12.27 3.46 -25.69
N ASN A 428 -10.99 3.09 -25.58
CA ASN A 428 -10.08 3.07 -26.73
C ASN A 428 -10.09 4.38 -27.56
N PHE A 429 -10.02 5.53 -26.88
CA PHE A 429 -10.05 6.88 -27.47
C PHE A 429 -11.36 7.30 -28.15
N THR A 430 -12.43 6.51 -28.00
CA THR A 430 -13.77 6.87 -28.49
C THR A 430 -14.69 7.11 -27.30
N CYS A 431 -15.22 8.32 -27.19
CA CYS A 431 -16.17 8.66 -26.13
C CYS A 431 -17.61 8.41 -26.58
N GLN A 432 -18.41 7.83 -25.69
CA GLN A 432 -19.85 7.73 -25.84
C GLN A 432 -20.51 9.12 -25.71
N GLN A 433 -21.81 9.22 -26.00
CA GLN A 433 -22.53 10.48 -25.77
C GLN A 433 -22.48 10.87 -24.29
N PRO A 434 -22.25 12.17 -23.98
CA PRO A 434 -22.21 12.65 -22.60
C PRO A 434 -23.54 12.37 -21.90
N THR A 435 -23.47 12.00 -20.62
CA THR A 435 -24.64 11.67 -19.82
C THR A 435 -24.62 12.37 -18.46
N HIS A 436 -25.80 12.79 -18.00
CA HIS A 436 -26.00 13.28 -16.63
C HIS A 436 -26.51 12.17 -15.69
N ASN A 437 -26.68 10.95 -16.19
CA ASN A 437 -27.10 9.80 -15.38
C ASN A 437 -25.86 9.07 -14.85
N ILE A 438 -25.33 9.57 -13.74
CA ILE A 438 -24.10 9.05 -13.11
C ILE A 438 -24.30 7.61 -12.63
N ASP A 439 -25.50 7.26 -12.15
CA ASP A 439 -25.82 5.90 -11.70
C ASP A 439 -25.73 4.87 -12.84
N ALA A 440 -26.19 5.23 -14.04
CA ALA A 440 -26.02 4.37 -15.21
C ALA A 440 -24.55 4.16 -15.58
N VAL A 441 -23.69 5.18 -15.44
CA VAL A 441 -22.24 5.05 -15.65
C VAL A 441 -21.65 4.07 -14.66
N PHE A 442 -22.03 4.16 -13.38
CA PHE A 442 -21.56 3.21 -12.36
C PHE A 442 -21.93 1.76 -12.65
N THR A 443 -23.17 1.51 -13.08
CA THR A 443 -23.61 0.16 -13.43
C THR A 443 -22.88 -0.39 -14.65
N GLY A 444 -22.50 0.46 -15.62
CA GLY A 444 -21.77 0.03 -16.82
C GLY A 444 -20.28 -0.25 -16.59
N LEU A 445 -19.70 0.24 -15.49
CA LEU A 445 -18.28 0.03 -15.16
C LEU A 445 -18.02 -1.23 -14.31
N GLN A 446 -19.06 -1.81 -13.71
CA GLN A 446 -19.00 -3.04 -12.91
C GLN A 446 -19.16 -4.27 -13.81
#